data_AF-A0A952LU21-F1
#
_entry.id   AF-A0A952LU21-F1
#
_cell.length_a   1.000
_cell.length_b   1.000
_cell.length_c   1.000
_cell.angle_alpha   90.00
_cell.angle_beta   90.00
_cell.angle_gamma   90.00
#
_symmetry.space_group_name_H-M   'P 1'
#
loop_
_entity.id
_entity.type
_entity.pdbx_description
1 polymer ?
#
loop_
_entity_poly.entity_id
_entity_poly.type
_entity_poly.pdbx_seq_one_letter_code
_entity_poly.pdbx_strand_id
1 'polypeptide(L)'
;MLQMFTGGSIAYLLGGTLLGLCFGLIPGLGGTTALALLIPITFVMAPLDAMYLAGGVMGATSFGGSITAILLNTPGTAPNAATTFDGYPLAQQGKAGLAIGAAACASALGGVIGLFTLIVFIPLAKDIVLSFGPSEFFLLTILGLTA
;
A
#
# COMPACT_ATOMS: atom_id res chain seq x y z
N MET A 1 -23.05 -2.05 4.78
CA MET A 1 -22.14 -1.55 5.83
C MET A 1 -21.85 -2.58 6.93
N LEU A 2 -22.83 -3.28 7.50
CA LEU A 2 -22.58 -4.26 8.59
C LEU A 2 -21.68 -5.45 8.19
N GLN A 3 -21.66 -5.85 6.91
CA GLN A 3 -20.76 -6.90 6.41
C GLN A 3 -19.26 -6.52 6.51
N MET A 4 -18.94 -5.22 6.64
CA MET A 4 -17.55 -4.74 6.73
C MET A 4 -16.88 -5.10 8.06
N PHE A 5 -17.68 -5.35 9.10
CA PHE A 5 -17.20 -5.70 10.44
C PHE A 5 -17.31 -7.20 10.73
N THR A 6 -17.47 -8.03 9.69
CA THR A 6 -17.46 -9.48 9.84
C THR A 6 -16.06 -9.94 10.26
N GLY A 7 -15.96 -10.85 11.23
CA GLY A 7 -14.66 -11.29 11.77
C GLY A 7 -13.70 -11.86 10.73
N GLY A 8 -14.22 -12.49 9.66
CA GLY A 8 -13.42 -12.99 8.54
C GLY A 8 -12.72 -11.88 7.76
N SER A 9 -13.43 -10.79 7.43
CA SER A 9 -12.89 -9.67 6.66
C SER A 9 -11.80 -8.91 7.42
N ILE A 10 -11.94 -8.77 8.75
CA ILE A 10 -10.90 -8.19 9.61
C ILE A 10 -9.66 -9.08 9.65
N ALA A 11 -9.82 -10.41 9.69
CA ALA A 11 -8.69 -11.34 9.65
C ALA A 11 -7.90 -11.22 8.34
N TYR A 12 -8.58 -11.07 7.20
CA TYR A 12 -7.92 -10.82 5.91
C TYR A 12 -7.20 -9.47 5.86
N LEU A 13 -7.80 -8.42 6.43
CA LEU A 13 -7.13 -7.11 6.53
C LEU A 13 -5.86 -7.18 7.39
N LEU A 14 -5.93 -7.82 8.56
CA LEU A 14 -4.78 -7.99 9.45
C LEU A 14 -3.70 -8.87 8.82
N GLY A 15 -4.09 -10.02 8.25
CA GLY A 15 -3.17 -10.90 7.53
C GLY A 15 -2.51 -10.20 6.35
N GLY A 16 -3.28 -9.43 5.59
CA GLY A 16 -2.77 -8.61 4.50
C GLY A 16 -1.79 -7.55 4.99
N THR A 17 -2.10 -6.86 6.09
CA THR A 17 -1.21 -5.85 6.69
C THR A 17 0.12 -6.47 7.13
N LEU A 18 0.08 -7.64 7.78
CA LEU A 18 1.29 -8.36 8.20
C LEU A 18 2.12 -8.80 6.98
N LEU A 19 1.49 -9.36 5.96
CA LEU A 19 2.16 -9.73 4.72
C LEU A 19 2.77 -8.49 4.04
N GLY A 20 2.01 -7.40 3.92
CA GLY A 20 2.49 -6.15 3.36
C GLY A 20 3.70 -5.60 4.10
N LEU A 21 3.72 -5.68 5.43
CA LEU A 21 4.86 -5.28 6.25
C LEU A 21 6.09 -6.15 5.95
N CYS A 22 5.93 -7.48 5.92
CA CYS A 22 6.99 -8.43 5.58
C CYS A 22 7.56 -8.17 4.18
N PHE A 23 6.69 -7.97 3.19
CA PHE A 23 7.07 -7.66 1.82
C PHE A 23 7.81 -6.32 1.74
N GLY A 24 7.34 -5.30 2.46
CA GLY A 24 7.99 -4.00 2.51
C GLY A 24 9.38 -4.05 3.14
N LEU A 25 9.60 -4.93 4.11
CA LEU A 25 10.91 -5.16 4.71
C LEU A 25 11.92 -5.80 3.76
N ILE A 26 11.51 -6.34 2.61
CA ILE A 26 12.44 -6.93 1.64
C ILE A 26 12.87 -5.83 0.64
N PRO A 27 14.16 -5.46 0.59
CA PRO A 27 14.64 -4.43 -0.33
C PRO A 27 14.28 -4.73 -1.79
N GLY A 28 13.75 -3.73 -2.49
CA GLY A 28 13.34 -3.85 -3.90
C GLY A 28 12.02 -4.58 -4.14
N LEU A 29 11.34 -5.06 -3.09
CA LEU A 29 10.08 -5.79 -3.22
C LEU A 29 8.92 -4.87 -2.84
N GLY A 30 8.39 -4.19 -3.86
CA GLY A 30 7.34 -3.18 -3.72
C GLY A 30 5.94 -3.75 -3.49
N GLY A 31 5.00 -2.85 -3.15
CA GLY A 31 3.60 -3.24 -2.92
C GLY A 31 2.93 -3.80 -4.18
N THR A 32 3.33 -3.34 -5.37
CA THR A 32 2.87 -3.87 -6.66
C THR A 32 3.32 -5.32 -6.87
N THR A 33 4.56 -5.66 -6.51
CA THR A 33 5.08 -7.03 -6.57
C THR A 33 4.35 -7.94 -5.59
N ALA A 34 4.11 -7.46 -4.35
CA ALA A 34 3.34 -8.18 -3.35
C ALA A 34 1.92 -8.49 -3.84
N LEU A 35 1.25 -7.48 -4.42
CA LEU A 35 -0.10 -7.62 -4.96
C LEU A 35 -0.12 -8.63 -6.13
N ALA A 36 0.83 -8.53 -7.05
CA ALA A 36 0.94 -9.45 -8.19
C ALA A 36 1.05 -10.93 -7.76
N LEU A 37 1.79 -11.19 -6.68
CA LEU A 37 1.93 -12.54 -6.11
C LEU A 37 0.67 -13.03 -5.39
N LEU A 38 -0.16 -12.12 -4.89
CA LEU A 38 -1.41 -12.45 -4.21
C LEU A 38 -2.61 -12.60 -5.16
N ILE A 39 -2.56 -12.03 -6.37
CA ILE A 39 -3.64 -12.13 -7.36
C ILE A 39 -4.18 -13.57 -7.54
N PRO A 40 -3.33 -14.61 -7.71
CA PRO A 40 -3.81 -15.97 -7.88
C PRO A 40 -4.65 -16.48 -6.70
N ILE A 41 -4.30 -16.07 -5.48
CA ILE A 41 -5.01 -16.44 -4.25
C ILE A 41 -6.35 -15.68 -4.17
N THR A 42 -6.37 -14.43 -4.63
CA THR A 42 -7.60 -13.61 -4.60
C THR A 42 -8.70 -14.09 -5.54
N PHE A 43 -8.40 -14.88 -6.59
CA PHE A 43 -9.42 -15.36 -7.54
C PHE A 43 -10.44 -16.32 -6.94
N VAL A 44 -10.08 -17.03 -5.86
CA VAL A 44 -10.97 -17.96 -5.15
C VAL A 44 -11.63 -17.32 -3.92
N MET A 45 -11.35 -16.04 -3.65
CA MET A 45 -11.90 -15.31 -2.50
C MET A 45 -13.16 -14.54 -2.87
N ALA A 46 -14.01 -14.27 -1.86
CA ALA A 46 -15.10 -13.32 -2.04
C ALA A 46 -14.54 -11.92 -2.37
N PRO A 47 -15.17 -11.13 -3.26
CA PRO A 47 -14.62 -9.86 -3.72
C PRO A 47 -14.27 -8.88 -2.59
N LEU A 48 -15.12 -8.80 -1.56
CA LEU A 48 -14.86 -7.95 -0.40
C LEU A 48 -13.61 -8.39 0.38
N ASP A 49 -13.44 -9.69 0.63
CA ASP A 49 -12.29 -10.22 1.36
C ASP A 49 -10.99 -10.04 0.57
N ALA A 50 -11.04 -10.22 -0.75
CA ALA A 50 -9.92 -9.93 -1.64
C ALA A 50 -9.51 -8.44 -1.58
N MET A 51 -10.48 -7.52 -1.55
CA MET A 51 -10.21 -6.08 -1.39
C MET A 51 -9.57 -5.75 -0.03
N TYR A 52 -10.02 -6.37 1.06
CA TYR A 52 -9.41 -6.17 2.39
C TYR A 52 -7.97 -6.69 2.45
N LEU A 53 -7.72 -7.88 1.90
CA LEU A 53 -6.38 -8.45 1.82
C LEU A 53 -5.45 -7.55 1.00
N ALA A 54 -5.87 -7.19 -0.22
CA ALA A 54 -5.10 -6.34 -1.13
C ALA A 54 -4.82 -4.95 -0.53
N GLY A 55 -5.84 -4.34 0.08
CA GLY A 55 -5.71 -3.04 0.75
C GLY A 55 -4.75 -3.08 1.94
N GLY A 56 -4.83 -4.12 2.77
CA GLY A 56 -3.91 -4.31 3.89
C GLY A 56 -2.45 -4.46 3.43
N VAL A 57 -2.22 -5.27 2.41
CA VAL A 57 -0.88 -5.48 1.85
C VAL A 57 -0.33 -4.17 1.31
N MET A 58 -1.06 -3.54 0.40
CA MET A 58 -0.63 -2.31 -0.26
C MET A 58 -0.41 -1.16 0.72
N GLY A 59 -1.27 -1.04 1.74
CA GLY A 59 -1.17 0.00 2.75
C GLY A 59 0.03 -0.18 3.69
N ALA A 60 0.39 -1.43 4.03
CA ALA A 60 1.47 -1.71 4.98
C ALA A 60 2.87 -1.70 4.34
N THR A 61 2.98 -2.00 3.03
CA THR A 61 4.27 -2.12 2.35
C THR A 61 5.09 -0.82 2.38
N SER A 62 4.44 0.34 2.27
CA SER A 62 5.11 1.63 2.34
C SER A 62 5.83 1.81 3.68
N PHE A 63 5.14 1.60 4.81
CA PHE A 63 5.76 1.71 6.12
C PHE A 63 6.83 0.64 6.35
N GLY A 64 6.57 -0.62 5.96
CA GLY A 64 7.55 -1.71 6.08
C GLY A 64 8.88 -1.39 5.38
N GLY A 65 8.80 -0.82 4.17
CA GLY A 65 10.00 -0.43 3.43
C GLY A 65 10.70 0.82 3.95
N SER A 66 10.04 1.64 4.78
CA SER A 66 10.70 2.75 5.47
C SER A 66 11.64 2.21 6.56
N ILE A 67 11.31 1.09 7.19
CA ILE A 67 12.16 0.47 8.22
C ILE A 67 13.52 0.05 7.63
N THR A 68 13.52 -0.63 6.47
CA THR A 68 14.76 -0.99 5.78
C THR A 68 15.49 0.20 5.19
N ALA A 69 14.78 1.22 4.72
CA ALA A 69 15.39 2.49 4.32
C ALA A 69 16.16 3.14 5.49
N ILE A 70 15.56 3.17 6.68
CA ILE A 70 16.13 3.77 7.90
C ILE A 70 17.30 2.95 8.43
N LEU A 71 17.18 1.61 8.49
CA LEU A 71 18.18 0.78 9.16
C LEU A 71 19.33 0.35 8.24
N LEU A 72 19.04 0.13 6.96
CA LEU A 72 19.97 -0.50 6.00
C LEU A 72 20.34 0.41 4.83
N ASN A 73 19.88 1.68 4.84
CA ASN A 73 20.06 2.63 3.74
C ASN A 73 19.57 2.10 2.37
N THR A 74 18.70 1.09 2.37
CA THR A 74 18.24 0.40 1.17
C THR A 74 16.73 0.40 1.17
N PRO A 75 16.08 1.15 0.27
CA PRO A 75 14.63 1.32 0.33
C PRO A 75 13.89 0.05 -0.10
N GLY A 76 12.84 -0.31 0.65
CA GLY A 76 11.93 -1.39 0.26
C GLY A 76 11.02 -1.04 -0.92
N THR A 77 10.65 0.24 -1.05
CA THR A 77 9.77 0.76 -2.11
C THR A 77 10.32 2.06 -2.68
N ALA A 78 9.93 2.43 -3.91
CA ALA A 78 10.45 3.64 -4.56
C ALA A 78 10.21 4.94 -3.75
N PRO A 79 9.04 5.19 -3.14
CA PRO A 79 8.84 6.37 -2.29
C PRO A 79 9.79 6.43 -1.07
N ASN A 80 10.22 5.27 -0.56
CA ASN A 80 11.06 5.19 0.63
C ASN A 80 12.53 5.54 0.35
N ALA A 81 12.90 5.77 -0.92
CA ALA A 81 14.20 6.34 -1.26
C ALA A 81 14.39 7.73 -0.66
N ALA A 82 13.32 8.50 -0.42
CA ALA A 82 13.43 9.75 0.32
C ALA A 82 13.78 9.50 1.80
N THR A 83 13.26 8.42 2.39
CA THR A 83 13.45 8.06 3.80
C THR A 83 14.89 7.62 4.11
N THR A 84 15.69 7.26 3.11
CA THR A 84 17.11 6.96 3.32
C THR A 84 17.91 8.24 3.58
N PHE A 85 17.49 9.39 3.03
CA PHE A 85 18.22 10.64 3.16
C PHE A 85 18.11 11.28 4.55
N ASP A 86 16.99 11.11 5.24
CA ASP A 86 16.76 11.64 6.59
C ASP A 86 16.81 10.55 7.66
N GLY A 87 16.24 9.38 7.40
CA GLY A 87 16.13 8.27 8.34
C GLY A 87 17.44 7.55 8.63
N TYR A 88 18.23 7.22 7.61
CA TYR A 88 19.49 6.50 7.80
C TYR A 88 20.54 7.30 8.59
N PRO A 89 20.74 8.62 8.35
CA PRO A 89 21.61 9.44 9.19
C PRO A 89 21.17 9.48 10.67
N LEU A 90 19.86 9.49 10.93
CA LEU A 90 19.34 9.42 12.31
C LEU A 90 19.59 8.05 12.94
N ALA A 91 19.48 6.96 12.17
CA ALA A 91 19.81 5.63 12.65
C ALA A 91 21.31 5.51 13.02
N GLN A 92 22.21 6.07 12.21
CA GLN A 92 23.65 6.11 12.50
C GLN A 92 24.00 6.88 13.78
N GLN A 93 23.16 7.85 14.17
CA GLN A 93 23.29 8.57 15.45
C GLN A 93 22.73 7.80 16.66
N GLY A 94 22.32 6.54 16.48
CA GLY A 94 21.65 5.75 17.53
C GLY A 94 20.18 6.14 17.75
N LYS A 95 19.60 6.99 16.90
CA LYS A 95 18.21 7.48 16.99
C LYS A 95 17.26 6.73 16.05
N ALA A 96 17.55 5.46 15.76
CA ALA A 96 16.75 4.64 14.84
C ALA A 96 15.27 4.54 15.27
N GLY A 97 14.99 4.38 16.57
CA GLY A 97 13.61 4.34 17.08
C GLY A 97 12.83 5.64 16.84
N LEU A 98 13.51 6.80 16.93
CA LEU A 98 12.91 8.09 16.64
C LEU A 98 12.61 8.24 15.15
N ALA A 99 13.52 7.80 14.27
CA ALA A 99 13.30 7.80 12.83
C ALA A 99 12.13 6.89 12.43
N ILE A 100 12.07 5.66 12.97
CA ILE A 100 10.98 4.72 12.70
C ILE A 100 9.64 5.27 13.23
N GLY A 101 9.63 5.85 14.44
CA GLY A 101 8.44 6.47 15.00
C GLY A 101 7.95 7.66 14.17
N ALA A 102 8.85 8.52 13.70
CA ALA A 102 8.52 9.63 12.81
C ALA A 102 7.94 9.13 11.48
N ALA A 103 8.54 8.10 10.87
CA ALA A 103 8.03 7.48 9.66
C ALA A 103 6.65 6.83 9.86
N ALA A 104 6.42 6.18 11.01
CA ALA A 104 5.12 5.61 11.35
C ALA A 104 4.04 6.68 11.48
N CYS A 105 4.33 7.77 12.19
CA CYS A 105 3.40 8.89 12.35
C CYS A 105 3.12 9.58 11.01
N ALA A 106 4.15 9.82 10.19
CA ALA A 106 4.00 10.42 8.88
C ALA A 106 3.14 9.53 7.95
N SER A 107 3.36 8.21 7.98
CA SER A 107 2.57 7.25 7.21
C SER A 107 1.12 7.20 7.67
N ALA A 108 0.87 7.18 8.98
CA ALA A 108 -0.47 7.21 9.54
C ALA A 108 -1.22 8.50 9.16
N LEU A 109 -0.57 9.67 9.32
CA LEU A 109 -1.16 10.95 8.93
C LEU A 109 -1.41 11.03 7.42
N GLY A 110 -0.46 10.58 6.60
CA GLY A 110 -0.61 10.50 5.15
C GLY A 110 -1.78 9.59 4.74
N GLY A 111 -1.95 8.46 5.43
CA GLY A 111 -3.08 7.55 5.23
C GLY A 111 -4.43 8.20 5.56
N VAL A 112 -4.51 8.91 6.68
CA VAL A 112 -5.73 9.63 7.07
C VAL A 112 -6.06 10.76 6.09
N ILE A 113 -5.07 11.60 5.75
CA ILE A 113 -5.24 12.71 4.79
C ILE A 113 -5.62 12.15 3.41
N GLY A 114 -4.97 11.08 2.97
CA GLY A 114 -5.27 10.40 1.71
C GLY A 114 -6.69 9.85 1.68
N LEU A 115 -7.14 9.23 2.77
CA LEU A 115 -8.51 8.72 2.90
C LEU A 115 -9.55 9.86 2.82
N PHE A 116 -9.34 10.95 3.56
CA PHE A 116 -10.23 12.11 3.50
C PHE A 116 -10.28 12.73 2.10
N THR A 117 -9.11 12.90 1.48
CA THR A 117 -9.00 13.42 0.12
C THR A 117 -9.76 12.51 -0.85
N LEU A 118 -9.57 11.19 -0.74
CA LEU A 118 -10.28 10.22 -1.58
C LEU A 118 -11.80 10.36 -1.41
N ILE A 119 -12.32 10.39 -0.18
CA ILE A 119 -13.76 10.51 0.10
C ILE A 119 -14.36 11.78 -0.54
N VAL A 120 -13.65 12.89 -0.47
CA VAL A 120 -14.08 14.17 -1.07
C VAL A 120 -14.07 14.12 -2.60
N PHE A 121 -13.12 13.41 -3.20
CA PHE A 121 -12.99 13.30 -4.66
C PHE A 121 -13.86 12.21 -5.30
N ILE A 122 -14.29 11.19 -4.55
CA ILE A 122 -15.19 10.12 -5.03
C ILE A 122 -16.40 10.64 -5.82
N PRO A 123 -17.21 11.62 -5.34
CA PRO A 123 -18.39 12.05 -6.08
C PRO A 123 -18.07 12.64 -7.45
N LEU A 124 -16.94 13.34 -7.59
CA LEU A 124 -16.49 13.89 -8.87
C LEU A 124 -15.97 12.78 -9.81
N ALA A 125 -15.25 11.81 -9.25
CA ALA A 125 -14.65 10.73 -10.02
C ALA A 125 -15.66 9.65 -10.46
N LYS A 126 -16.75 9.44 -9.70
CA LYS A 126 -17.67 8.31 -9.97
C LYS A 126 -18.26 8.38 -11.38
N ASP A 127 -18.71 9.56 -11.81
CA ASP A 127 -19.43 9.69 -13.08
C ASP A 127 -18.48 9.48 -14.26
N ILE A 128 -17.22 9.92 -14.09
CA ILE A 128 -16.14 9.63 -15.03
C ILE A 128 -15.91 8.12 -15.08
N VAL A 129 -15.67 7.45 -13.96
CA VAL A 129 -15.39 6.00 -13.92
C VAL A 129 -16.53 5.17 -14.50
N LEU A 130 -17.78 5.53 -14.20
CA LEU A 130 -18.96 4.84 -14.72
C LEU A 130 -19.21 5.09 -16.22
N SER A 131 -18.60 6.11 -16.81
CA SER A 131 -18.67 6.39 -18.26
C SER A 131 -17.70 5.53 -19.09
N PHE A 132 -16.70 4.88 -18.47
CA PHE A 132 -15.78 4.01 -19.19
C PHE A 132 -16.49 2.74 -19.62
N GLY A 133 -16.55 2.52 -20.93
CA GLY A 133 -17.05 1.31 -21.55
C GLY A 133 -15.93 0.37 -22.00
N PRO A 134 -16.27 -0.71 -22.70
CA PRO A 134 -15.32 -1.72 -23.16
C PRO A 134 -14.22 -1.15 -24.08
N SER A 135 -14.54 -0.15 -24.90
CA SER A 135 -13.58 0.52 -25.80
C SER A 135 -12.51 1.27 -25.01
N GLU A 136 -12.90 1.98 -23.96
CA GLU A 136 -11.99 2.78 -23.15
C GLU A 136 -11.10 1.87 -22.31
N PHE A 137 -11.64 0.79 -21.73
CA PHE A 137 -10.83 -0.22 -21.03
C PHE A 137 -9.83 -0.92 -21.95
N PHE A 138 -10.20 -1.21 -23.20
CA PHE A 138 -9.28 -1.78 -24.18
C PHE A 138 -8.13 -0.83 -24.49
N LEU A 139 -8.42 0.44 -24.76
CA LEU A 139 -7.39 1.45 -25.02
C LEU A 139 -6.49 1.67 -23.80
N LEU A 140 -7.05 1.72 -22.59
CA LEU A 140 -6.27 1.82 -21.35
C LEU A 140 -5.34 0.62 -21.15
N THR A 141 -5.81 -0.59 -21.49
CA THR A 141 -4.99 -1.82 -21.36
C THR A 141 -3.83 -1.81 -22.34
N ILE A 142 -4.08 -1.43 -23.61
CA ILE A 142 -3.00 -1.26 -24.60
C ILE A 142 -2.00 -0.21 -24.13
N LEU A 143 -2.49 0.95 -23.69
CA LEU A 143 -1.65 2.03 -23.19
C LEU A 143 -0.76 1.55 -22.04
N GLY A 144 -1.32 0.81 -21.09
CA GLY A 144 -0.59 0.25 -19.95
C GLY A 144 0.42 -0.84 -20.33
N LEU A 145 0.20 -1.59 -21.40
CA LEU A 145 1.17 -2.57 -21.93
C LEU A 145 2.32 -1.90 -22.70
N THR A 146 2.11 -0.70 -23.24
CA THR A 146 3.13 0.04 -23.99
C THR A 146 4.01 0.95 -23.14
N ALA A 147 3.61 1.25 -21.91
CA ALA A 147 4.31 2.14 -20.97
C ALA A 147 5.23 1.37 -20.03
#